data_AF-A0A2T3ZD50-F1
#
_entry.id   AF-A0A2T3ZD50-F1
#
_cell.length_a   1.000
_cell.length_b   1.000
_cell.length_c   1.000
_cell.angle_alpha   90.00
_cell.angle_beta   90.00
_cell.angle_gamma   90.00
#
_symmetry.space_group_name_H-M   'P 1'
#
loop_
_entity.id
_entity.type
_entity.pdbx_description
1 polymer ?
#
loop_
_entity_poly.entity_id
_entity_poly.type
_entity_poly.pdbx_seq_one_letter_code
_entity_poly.pdbx_strand_id
1 'polypeptide(L)'
;MHGRAGVLGPYTQVITALRGALEEELGIERDLARAECKVQVACEWIAHGAKPLAWWARENIGYFDVAEDSTQYFLGGPLYRGPPTVCLQRWGFWQTRFEELGKNASLRDEVRKDALEAAETMNVIERRVANTL
;
A
#
# COMPACT_ATOMS: atom_id res chain seq x y z
N MET A 1 -18.05 -27.81 4.30
CA MET A 1 -17.80 -26.45 3.79
C MET A 1 -17.10 -25.67 4.89
N HIS A 2 -15.78 -25.47 4.79
CA HIS A 2 -15.00 -24.76 5.82
C HIS A 2 -14.69 -23.35 5.30
N GLY A 3 -15.42 -22.36 5.80
CA GLY A 3 -15.25 -20.95 5.44
C GLY A 3 -13.90 -20.43 5.92
N ARG A 4 -13.05 -20.03 4.98
CA ARG A 4 -11.76 -19.32 5.19
C ARG A 4 -12.00 -17.87 5.65
N ALA A 5 -12.71 -17.67 6.76
CA ALA A 5 -12.96 -16.33 7.31
C ALA A 5 -11.77 -15.77 8.15
N GLY A 6 -10.72 -16.57 8.38
CA GLY A 6 -9.63 -16.20 9.30
C GLY A 6 -8.45 -15.44 8.68
N VAL A 7 -8.35 -15.31 7.36
CA VAL A 7 -7.11 -14.82 6.70
C VAL A 7 -7.12 -13.31 6.43
N LEU A 8 -8.28 -12.67 6.30
CA LEU A 8 -8.38 -11.26 5.89
C LEU A 8 -8.14 -10.23 7.01
N GLY A 9 -8.35 -10.61 8.27
CA GLY A 9 -8.28 -9.70 9.43
C GLY A 9 -7.00 -8.84 9.52
N PRO A 10 -5.79 -9.43 9.46
CA PRO A 10 -4.55 -8.65 9.51
C PRO A 10 -4.32 -7.85 8.22
N TYR A 11 -4.68 -8.37 7.04
CA TYR A 11 -4.47 -7.68 5.78
C TYR A 11 -5.35 -6.44 5.62
N THR A 12 -6.56 -6.42 6.18
CA THR A 12 -7.41 -5.21 6.21
C THR A 12 -6.72 -4.05 6.93
N GLN A 13 -5.97 -4.32 8.01
CA GLN A 13 -5.22 -3.29 8.72
C GLN A 13 -4.07 -2.75 7.87
N VAL A 14 -3.39 -3.64 7.12
CA VAL A 14 -2.34 -3.25 6.19
C VAL A 14 -2.87 -2.34 5.08
N ILE A 15 -3.98 -2.73 4.44
CA ILE A 15 -4.59 -1.91 3.38
C ILE A 15 -5.06 -0.56 3.94
N THR A 16 -5.62 -0.56 5.14
CA THR A 16 -6.03 0.69 5.82
C THR A 16 -4.83 1.61 6.08
N ALA A 17 -3.71 1.06 6.55
CA ALA A 17 -2.49 1.82 6.80
C ALA A 17 -1.90 2.39 5.50
N LEU A 18 -1.75 1.56 4.47
CA LEU A 18 -1.24 1.98 3.15
C LEU A 18 -2.14 3.05 2.53
N ARG A 19 -3.46 2.84 2.53
CA ARG A 19 -4.42 3.83 2.03
C ARG A 19 -4.27 5.15 2.77
N GLY A 20 -4.30 5.13 4.10
CA GLY A 20 -4.26 6.35 4.91
C GLY A 20 -2.96 7.14 4.80
N ALA A 21 -1.86 6.48 4.41
CA ALA A 21 -0.55 7.09 4.24
C ALA A 21 -0.26 7.55 2.80
N LEU A 22 -0.73 6.79 1.79
CA LEU A 22 -0.28 6.94 0.40
C LEU A 22 -1.36 7.49 -0.53
N GLU A 23 -2.63 7.23 -0.21
CA GLU A 23 -3.78 7.60 -1.04
C GLU A 23 -4.48 8.87 -0.56
N GLU A 24 -3.95 9.51 0.48
CA GLU A 24 -4.45 10.76 1.05
C GLU A 24 -3.45 11.91 0.80
N GLU A 25 -3.97 13.14 0.74
CA GLU A 25 -3.13 14.35 0.71
C GLU A 25 -2.35 14.50 2.02
N LEU A 26 -1.14 15.06 1.93
CA LEU A 26 -0.41 15.45 3.14
C LEU A 26 -1.16 16.60 3.81
N GLY A 27 -1.44 16.44 5.11
CA GLY A 27 -2.08 17.48 5.90
C GLY A 27 -1.22 18.75 5.99
N ILE A 28 -1.85 19.85 6.38
CA ILE A 28 -1.16 21.10 6.74
C ILE A 28 -0.18 20.85 7.91
N GLU A 29 0.74 21.78 8.19
CA GLU A 29 1.82 21.62 9.19
C GLU A 29 1.36 21.03 10.55
N ARG A 30 0.19 21.41 11.06
CA ARG A 30 -0.37 20.90 12.32
C ARG A 30 -0.69 19.39 12.27
N ASP A 31 -0.98 18.86 11.10
CA ASP A 31 -1.30 17.45 10.86
C ASP A 31 -0.11 16.64 10.30
N LEU A 32 1.03 17.29 10.08
CA LEU A 32 2.21 16.70 9.46
C LEU A 32 2.80 15.55 10.29
N ALA A 33 2.90 15.71 11.61
CA ALA A 33 3.39 14.65 12.50
C ALA A 33 2.50 13.39 12.45
N ARG A 34 1.19 13.58 12.28
CA ARG A 34 0.24 12.47 12.11
C ARG A 34 0.41 11.82 10.74
N ALA A 35 0.62 12.61 9.68
CA ALA A 35 0.90 12.10 8.35
C ALA A 35 2.20 11.28 8.34
N GLU A 36 3.27 11.80 8.93
CA GLU A 36 4.55 11.11 9.09
C GLU A 36 4.41 9.78 9.83
N CYS A 37 3.68 9.75 10.94
CA CYS A 37 3.40 8.52 11.67
C CYS A 37 2.71 7.46 10.80
N LYS A 38 1.73 7.87 9.98
CA LYS A 38 1.07 6.95 9.05
C LYS A 38 2.04 6.42 7.99
N VAL A 39 2.91 7.28 7.44
CA VAL A 39 3.94 6.87 6.47
C VAL A 39 4.88 5.85 7.12
N GLN A 40 5.36 6.08 8.33
CA GLN A 40 6.23 5.14 9.05
C GLN A 40 5.53 3.79 9.27
N VAL A 41 4.27 3.79 9.72
CA VAL A 41 3.49 2.54 9.85
C VAL A 41 3.34 1.82 8.51
N ALA A 42 3.12 2.55 7.43
CA ALA A 42 3.05 1.98 6.08
C ALA A 42 4.40 1.38 5.65
N CYS A 43 5.53 2.03 5.95
CA CYS A 43 6.87 1.50 5.68
C CYS A 43 7.11 0.19 6.42
N GLU A 44 6.76 0.10 7.70
CA GLU A 44 6.87 -1.14 8.50
C GLU A 44 6.05 -2.29 7.89
N TRP A 45 4.85 -2.00 7.42
CA TRP A 45 4.04 -3.00 6.73
C TRP A 45 4.67 -3.48 5.42
N ILE A 46 5.35 -2.61 4.67
CA ILE A 46 6.08 -3.03 3.48
C ILE A 46 7.30 -3.86 3.85
N ALA A 47 8.08 -3.45 4.85
CA ALA A 47 9.27 -4.17 5.30
C ALA A 47 8.94 -5.62 5.71
N HIS A 48 7.79 -5.84 6.35
CA HIS A 48 7.42 -7.16 6.89
C HIS A 48 6.36 -7.92 6.07
N GLY A 49 5.53 -7.22 5.30
CA GLY A 49 4.31 -7.76 4.69
C GLY A 49 4.20 -7.60 3.18
N ALA A 50 5.18 -7.00 2.51
CA ALA A 50 5.11 -6.71 1.08
C ALA A 50 4.98 -7.94 0.18
N LYS A 51 5.60 -9.08 0.54
CA LYS A 51 5.57 -10.28 -0.31
C LYS A 51 4.14 -10.83 -0.48
N PRO A 52 3.39 -11.16 0.59
CA PRO A 52 1.99 -11.56 0.46
C PRO A 52 1.11 -10.55 -0.30
N LEU A 53 1.33 -9.25 -0.10
CA LEU A 53 0.59 -8.21 -0.81
C LEU A 53 0.88 -8.22 -2.32
N ALA A 54 2.15 -8.39 -2.72
CA ALA A 54 2.52 -8.46 -4.13
C ALA A 54 1.92 -9.70 -4.82
N TRP A 55 1.88 -10.85 -4.13
CA TRP A 55 1.19 -12.05 -4.62
C TRP A 55 -0.31 -11.79 -4.80
N TRP A 56 -0.97 -11.19 -3.80
CA TRP A 56 -2.39 -10.85 -3.89
C TRP A 56 -2.69 -9.86 -5.03
N ALA A 57 -1.87 -8.82 -5.17
CA ALA A 57 -1.99 -7.84 -6.25
C ALA A 57 -1.91 -8.50 -7.64
N ARG A 58 -1.07 -9.53 -7.77
CA ARG A 58 -0.89 -10.31 -9.00
C ARG A 58 -2.03 -11.29 -9.27
N GLU A 59 -2.64 -11.89 -8.25
CA GLU A 59 -3.79 -12.78 -8.44
C GLU A 59 -5.04 -12.02 -8.92
N ASN A 60 -5.11 -10.71 -8.65
CA ASN A 60 -6.23 -9.85 -9.06
C ASN A 60 -6.04 -9.20 -10.46
N ILE A 61 -5.26 -9.81 -11.36
CA ILE A 61 -5.17 -9.33 -12.76
C ILE A 61 -6.56 -9.41 -13.41
N GLY A 62 -7.04 -8.28 -13.93
CA GLY A 62 -8.32 -8.20 -14.65
C GLY A 62 -9.55 -7.94 -13.78
N TYR A 63 -9.39 -7.77 -12.46
CA TYR A 63 -10.48 -7.37 -11.57
C TYR A 63 -10.71 -5.85 -11.63
N PHE A 64 -11.62 -5.42 -12.50
CA PHE A 64 -12.03 -4.01 -12.63
C PHE A 64 -13.37 -3.72 -11.95
N ASP A 65 -14.19 -4.76 -11.74
CA ASP A 65 -15.55 -4.64 -11.22
C ASP A 65 -15.70 -5.56 -9.99
N VAL A 66 -15.30 -5.04 -8.83
CA VAL A 66 -15.41 -5.72 -7.54
C VAL A 66 -16.64 -5.19 -6.84
N ALA A 67 -17.62 -6.06 -6.56
CA ALA A 67 -18.83 -5.70 -5.85
C ALA A 67 -18.52 -5.14 -4.45
N GLU A 68 -19.27 -4.13 -4.00
CA GLU A 68 -19.04 -3.44 -2.72
C GLU A 68 -19.16 -4.35 -1.49
N ASP A 69 -19.94 -5.43 -1.59
CA ASP A 69 -20.11 -6.44 -0.55
C ASP A 69 -19.03 -7.54 -0.57
N SER A 70 -18.11 -7.49 -1.54
CA SER A 70 -17.02 -8.44 -1.67
C SER A 70 -15.97 -8.25 -0.58
N THR A 71 -15.44 -9.35 -0.07
CA THR A 71 -14.27 -9.36 0.81
C THR A 71 -12.99 -8.82 0.18
N GLN A 72 -12.98 -8.63 -1.14
CA GLN A 72 -11.89 -8.02 -1.90
C GLN A 72 -12.10 -6.52 -2.16
N TYR A 73 -13.22 -5.95 -1.71
CA TYR A 73 -13.53 -4.55 -1.91
C TYR A 73 -12.77 -3.69 -0.89
N PHE A 74 -11.86 -2.88 -1.40
CA PHE A 74 -11.11 -1.89 -0.64
C PHE A 74 -11.21 -0.55 -1.34
N LEU A 75 -12.04 0.36 -0.82
CA LEU A 75 -12.20 1.70 -1.38
C LEU A 75 -10.85 2.44 -1.43
N GLY A 76 -10.63 3.19 -2.52
CA GLY A 76 -9.50 4.09 -2.66
C GLY A 76 -9.54 5.30 -1.72
N GLY A 77 -8.39 5.88 -1.43
CA GLY A 77 -8.29 7.26 -0.95
C GLY A 77 -8.41 8.27 -2.10
N PRO A 78 -8.54 9.57 -1.79
CA PRO A 78 -8.76 10.64 -2.78
C PRO A 78 -7.72 10.70 -3.91
N LEU A 79 -6.48 10.27 -3.66
CA LEU A 79 -5.40 10.28 -4.65
C LEU A 79 -5.40 9.05 -5.57
N TYR A 80 -6.08 7.97 -5.20
CA TYR A 80 -6.13 6.75 -5.98
C TYR A 80 -7.44 6.62 -6.75
N ARG A 81 -7.35 6.60 -8.09
CA ARG A 81 -8.50 6.52 -9.01
C ARG A 81 -8.65 5.17 -9.71
N GLY A 82 -7.93 4.14 -9.26
CA GLY A 82 -8.01 2.80 -9.85
C GLY A 82 -9.08 1.91 -9.19
N PRO A 83 -9.12 0.62 -9.55
CA PRO A 83 -10.10 -0.34 -9.03
C PRO A 83 -10.11 -0.46 -7.50
N PRO A 84 -11.28 -0.67 -6.86
CA PRO A 84 -11.40 -0.77 -5.40
C PRO A 84 -10.95 -2.15 -4.88
N THR A 85 -9.73 -2.58 -5.21
CA THR A 85 -9.12 -3.84 -4.78
C THR A 85 -7.60 -3.70 -4.69
N VAL A 86 -6.92 -4.70 -4.12
CA VAL A 86 -5.47 -4.80 -4.14
C VAL A 86 -5.05 -5.40 -5.48
N CYS A 87 -4.63 -4.58 -6.44
CA CYS A 87 -4.18 -5.03 -7.76
C CYS A 87 -2.81 -4.44 -8.11
N LEU A 88 -2.19 -4.92 -9.18
CA LEU A 88 -0.88 -4.41 -9.64
C LEU A 88 -0.89 -2.90 -9.91
N GLN A 89 -2.00 -2.33 -10.38
CA GLN A 89 -2.12 -0.88 -10.55
C GLN A 89 -2.04 -0.13 -9.21
N ARG A 90 -2.72 -0.64 -8.16
CA ARG A 90 -2.68 -0.05 -6.82
C ARG A 90 -1.32 -0.22 -6.16
N TRP A 91 -0.70 -1.38 -6.37
CA TRP A 91 0.67 -1.66 -5.94
C TRP A 91 1.66 -0.66 -6.53
N GLY A 92 1.64 -0.48 -7.86
CA GLY A 92 2.50 0.49 -8.53
C GLY A 92 2.22 1.93 -8.09
N PHE A 93 0.95 2.28 -7.85
CA PHE A 93 0.60 3.57 -7.27
C PHE A 93 1.26 3.79 -5.88
N TRP A 94 1.16 2.81 -4.98
CA TRP A 94 1.79 2.91 -3.65
C TRP A 94 3.30 3.06 -3.72
N GLN A 95 3.96 2.30 -4.60
CA GLN A 95 5.40 2.44 -4.82
C GLN A 95 5.76 3.85 -5.25
N THR A 96 5.09 4.41 -6.26
CA THR A 96 5.32 5.78 -6.71
C THR A 96 5.11 6.79 -5.59
N ARG A 97 4.06 6.61 -4.76
CA ARG A 97 3.79 7.51 -3.63
C ARG A 97 4.89 7.45 -2.58
N PHE A 98 5.43 6.28 -2.26
CA PHE A 98 6.59 6.19 -1.38
C PHE A 98 7.81 6.91 -1.95
N GLU A 99 8.08 6.80 -3.25
CA GLU A 99 9.18 7.53 -3.90
C GLU A 99 8.99 9.05 -3.85
N GLU A 100 7.76 9.53 -4.04
CA GLU A 100 7.41 10.95 -3.95
C GLU A 100 7.57 11.48 -2.51
N LEU A 101 7.08 10.72 -1.52
CA LEU A 101 7.24 11.05 -0.10
C LEU A 101 8.72 11.06 0.31
N GLY A 102 9.51 10.13 -0.21
CA GLY A 102 10.96 10.08 -0.03
C GLY A 102 11.72 11.31 -0.54
N LYS A 103 11.11 12.08 -1.44
CA LYS A 103 11.68 13.32 -2.02
C LYS A 103 11.03 14.58 -1.45
N ASN A 104 10.04 14.46 -0.57
CA ASN A 104 9.28 15.59 -0.05
C ASN A 104 10.01 16.28 1.11
N ALA A 105 10.60 17.45 0.85
CA ALA A 105 11.38 18.22 1.83
C ALA A 105 10.59 18.68 3.08
N SER A 106 9.25 18.63 3.06
CA SER A 106 8.44 18.93 4.24
C SER A 106 8.49 17.83 5.30
N LEU A 107 8.81 16.59 4.94
CA LEU A 107 8.89 15.47 5.89
C LEU A 107 10.27 15.39 6.56
N ARG A 108 10.32 14.86 7.79
CA ARG A 108 11.57 14.55 8.50
C ARG A 108 12.43 13.58 7.69
N ASP A 109 13.75 13.79 7.79
CA ASP A 109 14.77 13.00 7.06
C ASP A 109 14.62 11.49 7.25
N GLU A 110 14.33 11.05 8.46
CA GLU A 110 14.07 9.64 8.78
C GLU A 110 12.89 9.08 7.99
N VAL A 111 11.76 9.80 7.95
CA VAL A 111 10.55 9.35 7.26
C VAL A 111 10.77 9.30 5.76
N ARG A 112 11.51 10.27 5.20
CA ARG A 112 11.88 10.26 3.79
C ARG A 112 12.74 9.05 3.44
N LYS A 113 13.72 8.73 4.29
CA LYS A 113 14.59 7.56 4.10
C LYS A 113 13.78 6.26 4.17
N ASP A 114 12.93 6.11 5.18
CA ASP A 114 12.08 4.92 5.35
C ASP A 114 11.16 4.73 4.14
N ALA A 115 10.60 5.81 3.59
CA ALA A 115 9.75 5.76 2.40
C ALA A 115 10.53 5.29 1.16
N LEU A 116 11.76 5.77 0.95
CA LEU A 116 12.60 5.28 -0.16
C LEU A 116 12.97 3.81 0.00
N GLU A 117 13.27 3.36 1.22
CA GLU A 117 13.56 1.96 1.52
C GLU A 117 12.34 1.06 1.28
N ALA A 118 11.13 1.54 1.62
CA ALA A 118 9.89 0.85 1.31
C ALA A 118 9.67 0.70 -0.20
N ALA A 119 9.83 1.77 -0.98
CA ALA A 119 9.72 1.72 -2.44
C ALA A 119 10.71 0.72 -3.07
N GLU A 120 11.97 0.73 -2.62
CA GLU A 120 12.97 -0.23 -3.11
C GLU A 120 12.63 -1.66 -2.71
N THR A 121 12.13 -1.87 -1.48
CA THR A 121 11.66 -3.19 -1.03
C THR A 121 10.53 -3.71 -1.94
N MET A 122 9.59 -2.85 -2.32
CA MET A 122 8.51 -3.21 -3.25
C MET A 122 9.05 -3.63 -4.62
N ASN A 123 10.00 -2.88 -5.19
CA ASN A 123 10.66 -3.17 -6.46
C ASN A 123 11.40 -4.53 -6.43
N VAL A 124 12.17 -4.79 -5.37
CA VAL A 124 12.88 -6.07 -5.19
C VAL A 124 11.89 -7.25 -5.13
N ILE A 125 10.77 -7.08 -4.43
CA ILE A 125 9.75 -8.12 -4.29
C ILE A 125 9.02 -8.36 -5.61
N GLU A 126 8.65 -7.31 -6.33
CA GLU A 126 8.01 -7.41 -7.63
C GLU A 126 8.85 -8.22 -8.61
N ARG A 127 10.16 -7.94 -8.70
CA ARG A 127 11.11 -8.72 -9.52
C ARG A 127 11.17 -10.19 -9.10
N ARG A 128 11.19 -10.47 -7.79
CA ARG A 128 11.22 -11.86 -7.28
C ARG A 128 9.94 -12.61 -7.61
N VAL A 129 8.79 -11.97 -7.45
CA VAL A 129 7.49 -12.55 -7.79
C VAL A 129 7.41 -12.81 -9.29
N ALA A 130 7.83 -11.86 -10.13
CA ALA A 130 7.87 -12.02 -11.59
C ALA A 130 8.74 -13.22 -12.04
N ASN A 131 9.88 -13.45 -11.39
CA ASN A 131 10.83 -14.53 -11.72
C ASN A 131 10.44 -15.93 -11.20
N THR A 132 9.33 -16.07 -10.46
CA THR A 132 8.88 -17.39 -9.95
C THR A 132 7.93 -18.09 -10.92
N LEU A 133 8.16 -17.95 -12.24
CA LEU A 133 7.39 -18.55 -13.34
C LEU A 133 8.16 -19.66 -14.03
#